data_AF-A0AAW1PQY8-F1
#
_entry.id   AF-A0AAW1PQY8-F1
#
_cell.length_a   1.000
_cell.length_b   1.000
_cell.length_c   1.000
_cell.angle_alpha   90.00
_cell.angle_beta   90.00
_cell.angle_gamma   90.00
#
_symmetry.space_group_name_H-M   'P 1'
#
loop_
_entity.id
_entity.type
_entity.pdbx_description
1 polymer ?
#
loop_
_entity_poly.entity_id
_entity_poly.type
_entity_poly.pdbx_seq_one_letter_code
_entity_poly.pdbx_strand_id
1 'polypeptide(L)'
;MLRHTPDRSVYRPRKRQRQHQHDCSAAADLDIPLPDIGEDLVALQESSGATFSEAGVALSFESDEEAHSAVRSDAVLADRSHHARFRVSGRDALKFLQAQSTNDFLPLRPGQGCNTVFVTAQARTIELATCYVLQPNSVLITIPADVKQALLDRLNKYIFFGDEVEITDVSSQCSQLVMAGPGSKGLLRELGAPSELLDGAQGAHGLLNVGGRPVLLAVGSGLHHPGYTLLPDEGVAGELWSTLTEKGAVPMGELTWERERILGGRPRAGRELTEAHTPLEAGLWGCISLDKGCYIGQETLAKVSKLGALNRELWGLRLSAPAEAGAPVFEDGKKIDEQNSVQEPTASHQVPASESASRGLPDGPAAAPPSIKNAQSEEQQEKLRAMQERLQAWQQQQQQQQSQQAS
;
A
#
# COMPACT_ATOMS: atom_id res chain seq x y z
N MET A 1 -53.60 8.82 3.95
CA MET A 1 -54.51 7.90 4.68
C MET A 1 -54.76 6.74 3.71
N LEU A 2 -54.24 5.55 3.89
CA LEU A 2 -54.54 4.58 4.95
C LEU A 2 -53.32 3.67 5.19
N ARG A 3 -53.12 3.34 6.48
CA ARG A 3 -52.09 2.43 7.00
C ARG A 3 -52.58 0.99 6.87
N HIS A 4 -51.68 0.04 6.63
CA HIS A 4 -51.90 -1.36 7.00
C HIS A 4 -50.69 -1.88 7.77
N THR A 5 -50.92 -2.23 9.02
CA THR A 5 -50.02 -2.97 9.93
C THR A 5 -50.05 -4.48 9.63
N PRO A 6 -48.98 -5.22 9.97
CA PRO A 6 -48.81 -6.65 9.67
C PRO A 6 -49.37 -7.57 10.76
N ASP A 7 -49.83 -8.76 10.36
CA ASP A 7 -50.32 -9.80 11.26
C ASP A 7 -49.19 -10.76 11.69
N ARG A 8 -49.21 -11.13 12.98
CA ARG A 8 -48.29 -12.02 13.68
C ARG A 8 -48.98 -13.37 13.87
N SER A 9 -48.52 -14.43 13.22
CA SER A 9 -48.96 -15.80 13.54
C SER A 9 -47.81 -16.64 14.14
N VAL A 10 -47.76 -16.61 15.47
CA VAL A 10 -47.64 -17.73 16.42
C VAL A 10 -46.82 -18.96 16.01
N TYR A 11 -45.64 -19.06 16.62
CA TYR A 11 -44.78 -20.24 16.77
C TYR A 11 -45.44 -21.31 17.69
N ARG A 12 -45.46 -22.58 17.26
CA ARG A 12 -45.79 -23.76 18.09
C ARG A 12 -44.64 -24.78 18.05
N PRO A 13 -44.15 -25.29 19.19
CA PRO A 13 -43.05 -26.24 19.20
C PRO A 13 -43.57 -27.67 18.94
N ARG A 14 -42.87 -28.44 18.10
CA ARG A 14 -43.11 -29.89 17.93
C ARG A 14 -42.07 -30.70 18.70
N LYS A 15 -42.59 -31.80 19.27
CA LYS A 15 -41.97 -32.73 20.21
C LYS A 15 -40.77 -33.48 19.62
N ARG A 16 -39.80 -33.76 20.50
CA ARG A 16 -38.71 -34.73 20.30
C ARG A 16 -39.28 -36.13 20.02
N GLN A 17 -38.81 -36.75 18.93
CA GLN A 17 -38.77 -38.20 18.77
C GLN A 17 -37.32 -38.61 18.53
N ARG A 18 -36.90 -39.66 19.22
CA ARG A 18 -35.57 -40.26 19.17
C ARG A 18 -35.55 -41.42 18.17
N GLN A 19 -34.37 -41.57 17.56
CA GLN A 19 -33.77 -42.78 17.00
C GLN A 19 -34.22 -43.22 15.60
N HIS A 20 -33.31 -43.07 14.64
CA HIS A 20 -32.74 -44.22 13.94
C HIS A 20 -31.24 -43.99 13.70
N GLN A 21 -30.43 -44.95 14.16
CA GLN A 21 -29.04 -45.13 13.75
C GLN A 21 -29.05 -45.41 12.25
N HIS A 22 -28.34 -44.60 11.48
CA HIS A 22 -27.94 -44.95 10.13
C HIS A 22 -26.43 -45.13 10.08
N ASP A 23 -26.06 -46.26 9.49
CA ASP A 23 -24.73 -46.78 9.20
C ASP A 23 -23.70 -45.72 8.83
N CYS A 24 -22.54 -45.83 9.48
CA CYS A 24 -21.27 -45.35 8.96
C CYS A 24 -20.82 -46.27 7.82
N SER A 25 -21.14 -45.96 6.56
CA SER A 25 -20.39 -46.45 5.39
C SER A 25 -20.81 -45.76 4.10
N ALA A 26 -20.34 -44.52 3.92
CA ALA A 26 -20.12 -43.96 2.58
C ALA A 26 -19.09 -42.85 2.73
N ALA A 27 -17.82 -43.22 2.80
CA ALA A 27 -16.77 -42.33 2.32
C ALA A 27 -16.98 -42.23 0.81
N ALA A 28 -17.86 -41.32 0.40
CA ALA A 28 -17.78 -40.80 -0.95
C ALA A 28 -16.43 -40.10 -1.01
N ASP A 29 -15.50 -40.67 -1.78
CA ASP A 29 -14.28 -40.00 -2.19
C ASP A 29 -14.69 -38.63 -2.71
N LEU A 30 -14.48 -37.62 -1.87
CA LEU A 30 -14.52 -36.23 -2.27
C LEU A 30 -13.23 -36.02 -3.06
N ASP A 31 -13.23 -36.51 -4.30
CA ASP A 31 -12.42 -35.95 -5.38
C ASP A 31 -12.90 -34.51 -5.57
N ILE A 32 -12.49 -33.64 -4.65
CA ILE A 32 -12.37 -32.22 -4.95
C ILE A 32 -11.18 -32.19 -5.90
N PRO A 33 -11.37 -31.94 -7.21
CA PRO A 33 -10.24 -31.80 -8.10
C PRO A 33 -9.32 -30.76 -7.47
N LEU A 34 -8.07 -31.17 -7.22
CA LEU A 34 -7.02 -30.21 -6.93
C LEU A 34 -7.10 -29.16 -8.04
N PRO A 35 -7.26 -27.86 -7.71
CA PRO A 35 -7.32 -26.85 -8.74
C PRO A 35 -6.10 -27.03 -9.64
N ASP A 36 -6.28 -26.94 -10.96
CA ASP A 36 -5.16 -26.89 -11.89
C ASP A 36 -4.18 -25.85 -11.33
N ILE A 37 -2.98 -26.31 -10.98
CA ILE A 37 -1.88 -25.40 -10.71
C ILE A 37 -1.77 -24.64 -12.01
N GLY A 38 -2.13 -23.34 -11.98
CA GLY A 38 -2.01 -22.49 -13.15
C GLY A 38 -0.58 -22.54 -13.68
N GLU A 39 -0.38 -22.00 -14.88
CA GLU A 39 0.97 -21.91 -15.44
C GLU A 39 1.94 -21.34 -14.39
N ASP A 40 3.07 -22.01 -14.18
CA ASP A 40 4.07 -21.60 -13.20
C ASP A 40 4.63 -20.23 -13.64
N LEU A 41 4.29 -19.19 -12.86
CA LEU A 41 4.67 -17.81 -13.16
C LEU A 41 6.18 -17.65 -13.32
N VAL A 42 6.97 -18.35 -12.49
CA VAL A 42 8.44 -18.28 -12.56
C VAL A 42 8.93 -18.91 -13.85
N ALA A 43 8.42 -20.10 -14.20
CA ALA A 43 8.79 -20.77 -15.45
C ALA A 43 8.40 -19.94 -16.69
N LEU A 44 7.24 -19.28 -16.67
CA LEU A 44 6.81 -18.36 -17.74
C LEU A 44 7.76 -17.16 -17.86
N GLN A 45 8.13 -16.57 -16.73
CA GLN A 45 9.08 -15.47 -16.69
C GLN A 45 10.45 -15.88 -17.22
N GLU A 46 10.98 -17.04 -16.80
CA GLU A 46 12.23 -17.61 -17.33
C GLU A 46 12.17 -17.79 -18.85
N SER A 47 11.05 -18.33 -19.37
CA SER A 47 10.84 -18.49 -20.81
C SER A 47 10.78 -17.15 -21.57
N SER A 48 10.46 -16.07 -20.87
CA SER A 48 10.41 -14.69 -21.36
C SER A 48 11.74 -13.94 -21.18
N GLY A 49 12.84 -14.63 -20.83
CA GLY A 49 14.16 -14.03 -20.65
C GLY A 49 14.43 -13.46 -19.26
N ALA A 50 13.63 -13.82 -18.25
CA ALA A 50 13.85 -13.32 -16.89
C ALA A 50 15.18 -13.80 -16.31
N THR A 51 15.92 -12.86 -15.72
CA THR A 51 17.02 -13.15 -14.79
C THR A 51 16.55 -12.87 -13.37
N PHE A 52 16.91 -13.74 -12.42
CA PHE A 52 16.41 -13.66 -11.05
C PHE A 52 17.52 -13.33 -10.05
N SER A 53 17.14 -12.61 -9.00
CA SER A 53 17.93 -12.50 -7.77
C SER A 53 17.94 -13.82 -6.99
N GLU A 54 18.84 -13.94 -6.01
CA GLU A 54 18.86 -15.09 -5.09
C GLU A 54 17.53 -15.26 -4.32
N ALA A 55 16.77 -14.17 -4.15
CA ALA A 55 15.47 -14.18 -3.48
C ALA A 55 14.31 -14.54 -4.41
N GLY A 56 14.56 -14.94 -5.66
CA GLY A 56 13.52 -15.32 -6.62
C GLY A 56 12.76 -14.15 -7.23
N VAL A 57 13.26 -12.91 -7.12
CA VAL A 57 12.69 -11.73 -7.78
C VAL A 57 13.28 -11.55 -9.19
N ALA A 58 12.42 -11.41 -10.20
CA ALA A 58 12.83 -11.12 -11.58
C ALA A 58 13.47 -9.71 -11.66
N LEU A 59 14.75 -9.65 -12.02
CA LEU A 59 15.54 -8.43 -12.10
C LEU A 59 15.41 -7.75 -13.47
N SER A 60 15.47 -8.52 -14.55
CA SER A 60 15.46 -8.06 -15.94
C SER A 60 14.84 -9.13 -16.84
N PHE A 61 14.27 -8.73 -17.98
CA PHE A 61 13.72 -9.60 -19.02
C PHE A 61 14.44 -9.42 -20.38
N GLU A 62 15.68 -8.91 -20.38
CA GLU A 62 16.44 -8.49 -21.59
C GLU A 62 15.80 -7.35 -22.40
N SER A 63 14.56 -6.97 -22.09
CA SER A 63 13.75 -5.92 -22.71
C SER A 63 13.66 -4.64 -21.84
N ASP A 64 14.61 -4.40 -20.94
CA ASP A 64 14.54 -3.29 -19.97
C ASP A 64 14.38 -1.89 -20.60
N GLU A 65 15.07 -1.63 -21.72
CA GLU A 65 14.92 -0.36 -22.45
C GLU A 65 13.56 -0.26 -23.15
N GLU A 66 13.04 -1.38 -23.64
CA GLU A 66 11.71 -1.44 -24.22
C GLU A 66 10.65 -1.20 -23.13
N ALA A 67 10.77 -1.84 -21.97
CA ALA A 67 9.90 -1.61 -20.81
C ALA A 67 9.96 -0.14 -20.33
N HIS A 68 11.16 0.46 -20.27
CA HIS A 68 11.33 1.88 -19.95
C HIS A 68 10.62 2.81 -20.94
N SER A 69 10.60 2.46 -22.23
CA SER A 69 9.82 3.21 -23.23
C SER A 69 8.32 2.92 -23.09
N ALA A 70 7.94 1.65 -23.00
CA ALA A 70 6.57 1.17 -23.00
C ALA A 70 5.78 1.67 -21.80
N VAL A 71 6.38 1.81 -20.61
CA VAL A 71 5.66 2.36 -19.45
C VAL A 71 5.18 3.80 -19.67
N ARG A 72 5.82 4.56 -20.57
CA ARG A 72 5.45 5.94 -20.92
C ARG A 72 4.43 6.04 -22.05
N SER A 73 4.50 5.12 -23.02
CA SER A 73 3.73 5.21 -24.26
C SER A 73 2.67 4.12 -24.44
N ASP A 74 2.77 3.01 -23.70
CA ASP A 74 1.95 1.82 -23.84
C ASP A 74 1.73 1.11 -22.48
N ALA A 75 1.94 -0.20 -22.37
CA ALA A 75 1.71 -0.99 -21.16
C ALA A 75 2.90 -1.88 -20.81
N VAL A 76 3.23 -1.93 -19.51
CA VAL A 76 4.16 -2.90 -18.93
C VAL A 76 3.47 -3.76 -17.88
N LEU A 77 4.00 -4.95 -17.65
CA LEU A 77 3.57 -5.87 -16.62
C LEU A 77 4.74 -6.24 -15.70
N ALA A 78 4.60 -5.99 -14.40
CA ALA A 78 5.59 -6.31 -13.39
C ALA A 78 5.04 -7.28 -12.35
N ASP A 79 5.86 -8.27 -11.97
CA ASP A 79 5.57 -9.15 -10.85
C ASP A 79 6.10 -8.56 -9.53
N ARG A 80 5.17 -8.30 -8.62
CA ARG A 80 5.41 -7.78 -7.26
C ARG A 80 5.00 -8.80 -6.20
N SER A 81 4.88 -10.07 -6.54
CA SER A 81 4.43 -11.12 -5.61
C SER A 81 5.35 -11.27 -4.39
N HIS A 82 6.62 -10.84 -4.51
CA HIS A 82 7.55 -10.73 -3.38
C HIS A 82 7.14 -9.70 -2.32
N HIS A 83 6.22 -8.76 -2.60
CA HIS A 83 5.71 -7.80 -1.61
C HIS A 83 4.94 -8.51 -0.50
N ALA A 84 4.98 -7.94 0.69
CA ALA A 84 4.20 -8.44 1.80
C ALA A 84 2.76 -7.92 1.73
N ARG A 85 1.82 -8.81 2.06
CA ARG A 85 0.39 -8.52 2.09
C ARG A 85 -0.20 -8.98 3.41
N PHE A 86 -0.87 -8.07 4.12
CA PHE A 86 -1.55 -8.38 5.37
C PHE A 86 -3.02 -8.05 5.29
N ARG A 87 -3.84 -8.92 5.88
CA ARG A 87 -5.24 -8.63 6.11
C ARG A 87 -5.44 -8.23 7.57
N VAL A 88 -5.84 -6.99 7.79
CA VAL A 88 -6.27 -6.49 9.11
C VAL A 88 -7.79 -6.58 9.17
N SER A 89 -8.32 -7.42 10.05
CA SER A 89 -9.77 -7.70 10.13
C SER A 89 -10.29 -7.55 11.55
N GLY A 90 -11.62 -7.44 11.67
CA GLY A 90 -12.33 -7.31 12.96
C GLY A 90 -13.05 -5.97 13.09
N ARG A 91 -13.99 -5.89 14.05
CA ARG A 91 -14.91 -4.75 14.18
C ARG A 91 -14.21 -3.41 14.41
N ASP A 92 -12.98 -3.42 14.93
CA ASP A 92 -12.20 -2.22 15.18
C ASP A 92 -11.05 -1.99 14.19
N ALA A 93 -10.94 -2.79 13.12
CA ALA A 93 -9.84 -2.72 12.15
C ALA A 93 -9.59 -1.31 11.57
N LEU A 94 -10.64 -0.61 11.13
CA LEU A 94 -10.50 0.75 10.59
C LEU A 94 -10.08 1.76 11.67
N LYS A 95 -10.62 1.65 12.89
CA LYS A 95 -10.23 2.54 14.01
C LYS A 95 -8.80 2.27 14.47
N PHE A 96 -8.38 1.01 14.45
CA PHE A 96 -7.01 0.64 14.74
C PHE A 96 -6.07 1.25 13.71
N LEU A 97 -6.30 1.06 12.41
CA LEU A 97 -5.49 1.66 11.35
C LEU A 97 -5.52 3.20 11.34
N GLN A 98 -6.67 3.78 11.71
CA GLN A 98 -6.81 5.22 11.95
C GLN A 98 -5.81 5.73 12.99
N ALA A 99 -5.62 5.01 14.09
CA ALA A 99 -4.71 5.40 15.16
C ALA A 99 -3.23 5.07 14.85
N GLN A 100 -2.98 4.06 14.00
CA GLN A 100 -1.65 3.53 13.76
C GLN A 100 -0.88 4.17 12.60
N SER A 101 -1.57 4.84 11.68
CA SER A 101 -1.01 5.37 10.43
C SER A 101 -1.42 6.83 10.19
N THR A 102 -0.94 7.47 9.14
CA THR A 102 -1.13 8.92 8.91
C THR A 102 -2.38 9.31 8.11
N ASN A 103 -2.97 8.42 7.31
CA ASN A 103 -4.14 8.74 6.48
C ASN A 103 -5.49 8.40 7.18
N ASP A 104 -6.61 8.95 6.69
CA ASP A 104 -7.93 8.81 7.31
C ASP A 104 -8.71 7.59 6.78
N PHE A 105 -8.88 6.58 7.63
CA PHE A 105 -9.54 5.31 7.32
C PHE A 105 -11.05 5.32 7.60
N LEU A 106 -11.52 6.17 8.52
CA LEU A 106 -12.93 6.20 8.93
C LEU A 106 -13.93 6.57 7.82
N PRO A 107 -13.61 7.46 6.87
CA PRO A 107 -14.52 7.77 5.76
C PRO A 107 -14.51 6.72 4.65
N LEU A 108 -13.51 5.83 4.62
CA LEU A 108 -13.38 4.81 3.57
C LEU A 108 -14.49 3.76 3.67
N ARG A 109 -14.86 3.21 2.51
CA ARG A 109 -15.88 2.18 2.33
C ARG A 109 -15.31 1.02 1.51
N PRO A 110 -15.94 -0.16 1.54
CA PRO A 110 -15.57 -1.27 0.66
C PRO A 110 -15.42 -0.82 -0.80
N GLY A 111 -14.35 -1.26 -1.46
CA GLY A 111 -14.01 -0.80 -2.82
C GLY A 111 -13.19 0.50 -2.87
N GLN A 112 -12.82 1.07 -1.71
CA GLN A 112 -11.96 2.27 -1.62
C GLN A 112 -10.67 1.96 -0.88
N GLY A 113 -9.61 2.69 -1.23
CA GLY A 113 -8.29 2.52 -0.66
C GLY A 113 -7.57 3.84 -0.49
N CYS A 114 -6.41 3.80 0.14
CA CYS A 114 -5.53 4.96 0.29
C CYS A 114 -4.07 4.53 0.43
N ASN A 115 -3.16 5.46 0.17
CA ASN A 115 -1.79 5.35 0.62
C ASN A 115 -1.66 5.96 2.02
N THR A 116 -0.96 5.31 2.93
CA THR A 116 -0.74 5.80 4.30
C THR A 116 0.70 5.57 4.70
N VAL A 117 1.19 6.34 5.67
CA VAL A 117 2.53 6.16 6.22
C VAL A 117 2.42 5.67 7.65
N PHE A 118 3.19 4.63 7.97
CA PHE A 118 3.42 4.24 9.35
C PHE A 118 4.60 5.03 9.89
N VAL A 119 4.43 5.62 11.07
CA VAL A 119 5.46 6.46 11.69
C VAL A 119 5.71 6.07 13.14
N THR A 120 6.88 6.45 13.64
CA THR A 120 7.20 6.39 15.08
C THR A 120 6.48 7.49 15.85
N ALA A 121 6.54 7.45 17.18
CA ALA A 121 5.98 8.52 18.04
C ALA A 121 6.63 9.89 17.78
N GLN A 122 7.86 9.91 17.27
CA GLN A 122 8.59 11.12 16.86
C GLN A 122 8.33 11.50 15.39
N ALA A 123 7.33 10.87 14.74
CA ALA A 123 6.96 11.04 13.34
C ALA A 123 8.07 10.69 12.32
N ARG A 124 8.94 9.75 12.68
CA ARG A 124 9.92 9.20 11.75
C ARG A 124 9.27 8.13 10.89
N THR A 125 9.60 8.12 9.60
CA THR A 125 8.97 7.20 8.66
C THR A 125 9.43 5.76 8.91
N ILE A 126 8.45 4.86 9.04
CA ILE A 126 8.68 3.41 9.08
C ILE A 126 8.47 2.85 7.68
N GLU A 127 7.29 3.05 7.09
CA GLU A 127 6.97 2.57 5.74
C GLU A 127 5.79 3.33 5.13
N LEU A 128 5.80 3.49 3.80
CA LEU A 128 4.67 3.87 2.96
C LEU A 128 3.90 2.63 2.51
N ALA A 129 2.64 2.51 2.93
CA ALA A 129 1.78 1.39 2.59
C ALA A 129 0.64 1.79 1.67
N THR A 130 0.22 0.85 0.82
CA THR A 130 -1.04 0.93 0.07
C THR A 130 -2.09 0.07 0.77
N CYS A 131 -3.28 0.62 1.01
CA CYS A 131 -4.35 -0.04 1.75
C CYS A 131 -5.64 -0.10 0.92
N TYR A 132 -6.35 -1.23 0.98
CA TYR A 132 -7.63 -1.46 0.31
C TYR A 132 -8.67 -1.95 1.32
N VAL A 133 -9.78 -1.22 1.48
CA VAL A 133 -10.90 -1.66 2.31
C VAL A 133 -11.71 -2.70 1.53
N LEU A 134 -11.49 -3.97 1.82
CA LEU A 134 -12.16 -5.09 1.13
C LEU A 134 -13.62 -5.25 1.58
N GLN A 135 -13.85 -5.10 2.89
CA GLN A 135 -15.15 -5.20 3.56
C GLN A 135 -15.19 -4.19 4.71
N PRO A 136 -16.36 -3.90 5.32
CA PRO A 136 -16.46 -2.88 6.37
C PRO A 136 -15.48 -3.06 7.53
N ASN A 137 -15.08 -4.30 7.80
CA ASN A 137 -14.20 -4.71 8.89
C ASN A 137 -12.96 -5.47 8.39
N SER A 138 -12.54 -5.25 7.14
CA SER A 138 -11.37 -5.93 6.58
C SER A 138 -10.62 -5.03 5.62
N VAL A 139 -9.33 -4.84 5.89
CA VAL A 139 -8.41 -4.02 5.10
C VAL A 139 -7.22 -4.87 4.68
N LEU A 140 -6.93 -4.87 3.38
CA LEU A 140 -5.68 -5.40 2.84
C LEU A 140 -4.62 -4.31 2.84
N ILE A 141 -3.42 -4.63 3.27
CA ILE A 141 -2.26 -3.73 3.29
C ILE A 141 -1.15 -4.37 2.47
N THR A 142 -0.54 -3.63 1.56
CA THR A 142 0.60 -4.07 0.75
C THR A 142 1.82 -3.20 1.04
N ILE A 143 2.96 -3.83 1.33
CA ILE A 143 4.24 -3.15 1.60
C ILE A 143 5.43 -3.95 1.03
N PRO A 144 6.63 -3.34 0.90
CA PRO A 144 7.85 -4.06 0.63
C PRO A 144 8.14 -5.19 1.64
N ALA A 145 8.78 -6.28 1.19
CA ALA A 145 8.98 -7.48 2.00
C ALA A 145 9.95 -7.31 3.17
N ASP A 146 10.95 -6.45 3.00
CA ASP A 146 12.05 -6.17 3.93
C ASP A 146 11.57 -5.54 5.25
N VAL A 147 10.49 -4.77 5.21
CA VAL A 147 9.88 -4.14 6.39
C VAL A 147 8.74 -4.95 7.02
N LYS A 148 8.41 -6.11 6.45
CA LYS A 148 7.28 -6.97 6.86
C LYS A 148 7.26 -7.25 8.36
N GLN A 149 8.32 -7.87 8.87
CA GLN A 149 8.34 -8.36 10.24
C GLN A 149 8.30 -7.20 11.25
N ALA A 150 9.09 -6.15 10.99
CA ALA A 150 9.13 -4.97 11.84
C ALA A 150 7.77 -4.28 11.95
N LEU A 151 7.03 -4.16 10.83
CA LEU A 151 5.68 -3.58 10.87
C LEU A 151 4.69 -4.49 11.59
N LEU A 152 4.71 -5.80 11.34
CA LEU A 152 3.85 -6.76 12.03
C LEU A 152 4.05 -6.72 13.55
N ASP A 153 5.31 -6.78 14.01
CA ASP A 153 5.64 -6.74 15.43
C ASP A 153 5.15 -5.45 16.07
N ARG A 154 5.34 -4.31 15.38
CA ARG A 154 4.83 -3.02 15.83
C ARG A 154 3.31 -3.01 15.94
N LEU A 155 2.59 -3.43 14.90
CA LEU A 155 1.13 -3.39 14.90
C LEU A 155 0.56 -4.31 15.98
N ASN A 156 1.08 -5.54 16.11
CA ASN A 156 0.65 -6.48 17.15
C ASN A 156 0.86 -5.94 18.57
N LYS A 157 1.93 -5.17 18.82
CA LYS A 157 2.16 -4.52 20.11
C LYS A 157 1.07 -3.54 20.52
N TYR A 158 0.34 -2.96 19.57
CA TYR A 158 -0.73 -1.99 19.83
C TYR A 158 -2.13 -2.60 19.85
N ILE A 159 -2.26 -3.92 19.73
CA ILE A 159 -3.52 -4.63 19.92
C ILE A 159 -3.64 -4.98 21.40
N PHE A 160 -4.61 -4.39 22.09
CA PHE A 160 -4.82 -4.57 23.53
C PHE A 160 -5.98 -5.53 23.83
N PHE A 161 -6.06 -5.97 25.09
CA PHE A 161 -7.18 -6.80 25.54
C PHE A 161 -8.52 -6.07 25.35
N GLY A 162 -9.39 -6.67 24.52
CA GLY A 162 -10.69 -6.11 24.18
C GLY A 162 -10.78 -5.49 22.78
N ASP A 163 -9.66 -5.28 22.10
CA ASP A 163 -9.66 -4.88 20.69
C ASP A 163 -10.11 -6.06 19.82
N GLU A 164 -11.08 -5.82 18.94
CA GLU A 164 -11.48 -6.80 17.93
C GLU A 164 -10.74 -6.54 16.63
N VAL A 165 -9.46 -6.90 16.66
CA VAL A 165 -8.50 -6.76 15.56
C VAL A 165 -7.66 -8.02 15.44
N GLU A 166 -7.58 -8.56 14.24
CA GLU A 166 -6.71 -9.67 13.84
C GLU A 166 -5.87 -9.24 12.64
N ILE A 167 -4.58 -9.57 12.64
CA ILE A 167 -3.68 -9.32 11.53
C ILE A 167 -3.17 -10.66 11.00
N THR A 168 -3.48 -10.98 9.75
CA THR A 168 -3.06 -12.22 9.08
C THR A 168 -2.10 -11.89 7.93
N ASP A 169 -0.93 -12.53 7.90
CA ASP A 169 -0.06 -12.52 6.71
C ASP A 169 -0.71 -13.39 5.61
N VAL A 170 -1.02 -12.76 4.48
CA VAL A 170 -1.62 -13.40 3.30
C VAL A 170 -0.69 -13.34 2.09
N SER A 171 0.59 -13.01 2.30
CA SER A 171 1.57 -12.87 1.21
C SER A 171 1.69 -14.14 0.36
N SER A 172 1.64 -15.32 0.98
CA SER A 172 1.71 -16.60 0.26
C SER A 172 0.37 -17.09 -0.30
N GLN A 173 -0.73 -16.36 -0.11
CA GLN A 173 -2.07 -16.79 -0.53
C GLN A 173 -2.49 -16.16 -1.87
N CYS A 174 -1.87 -15.04 -2.23
CA CYS A 174 -2.12 -14.35 -3.48
C CYS A 174 -0.84 -13.74 -4.03
N SER A 175 -0.74 -13.74 -5.36
CA SER A 175 0.30 -13.04 -6.11
C SER A 175 -0.07 -11.57 -6.25
N GLN A 176 0.88 -10.74 -6.69
CA GLN A 176 0.62 -9.33 -6.98
C GLN A 176 1.27 -8.96 -8.31
N LEU A 177 0.45 -8.70 -9.32
CA LEU A 177 0.91 -8.19 -10.61
C LEU A 177 0.56 -6.71 -10.73
N VAL A 178 1.40 -5.94 -11.41
CA VAL A 178 1.17 -4.52 -11.64
C VAL A 178 1.23 -4.23 -13.12
N MET A 179 0.17 -3.61 -13.63
CA MET A 179 0.13 -3.02 -14.96
C MET A 179 0.42 -1.52 -14.83
N ALA A 180 1.33 -0.99 -15.65
CA ALA A 180 1.64 0.44 -15.67
C ALA A 180 1.74 0.97 -17.11
N GLY A 181 1.45 2.26 -17.29
CA GLY A 181 1.46 2.96 -18.56
C GLY A 181 0.06 3.18 -19.16
N PRO A 182 -0.09 4.12 -20.11
CA PRO A 182 -1.38 4.53 -20.67
C PRO A 182 -2.14 3.40 -21.40
N GLY A 183 -1.43 2.40 -21.94
CA GLY A 183 -2.03 1.24 -22.61
C GLY A 183 -2.71 0.25 -21.66
N SER A 184 -2.33 0.25 -20.37
CA SER A 184 -2.80 -0.72 -19.37
C SER A 184 -4.34 -0.80 -19.26
N LYS A 185 -5.01 0.36 -19.35
CA LYS A 185 -6.47 0.45 -19.30
C LYS A 185 -7.15 -0.28 -20.46
N GLY A 186 -6.56 -0.23 -21.66
CA GLY A 186 -7.08 -0.91 -22.84
C GLY A 186 -7.07 -2.43 -22.68
N LEU A 187 -5.92 -2.97 -22.29
CA LEU A 187 -5.72 -4.41 -22.06
C LEU A 187 -6.67 -4.96 -20.98
N LEU A 188 -6.84 -4.25 -19.86
CA LEU A 188 -7.76 -4.69 -18.82
C LEU A 188 -9.22 -4.65 -19.26
N ARG A 189 -9.60 -3.67 -20.10
CA ARG A 189 -10.95 -3.64 -20.67
C ARG A 189 -11.21 -4.85 -21.56
N GLU A 190 -10.23 -5.29 -22.34
CA GLU A 190 -10.33 -6.52 -23.14
C GLU A 190 -10.45 -7.78 -22.28
N LEU A 191 -9.83 -7.80 -21.10
CA LEU A 191 -10.02 -8.84 -20.09
C LEU A 191 -11.37 -8.79 -19.36
N GLY A 192 -12.23 -7.82 -19.69
CA GLY A 192 -13.56 -7.68 -19.11
C GLY A 192 -13.61 -6.85 -17.82
N ALA A 193 -12.60 -6.04 -17.53
CA ALA A 193 -12.63 -5.17 -16.37
C ALA A 193 -13.73 -4.09 -16.51
N PRO A 194 -14.53 -3.83 -15.46
CA PRO A 194 -15.59 -2.83 -15.50
C PRO A 194 -15.04 -1.43 -15.78
N SER A 195 -15.63 -0.71 -16.73
CA SER A 195 -15.13 0.61 -17.14
C SER A 195 -15.24 1.63 -16.00
N GLU A 196 -16.29 1.54 -15.17
CA GLU A 196 -16.48 2.39 -14.00
C GLU A 196 -15.36 2.22 -12.97
N LEU A 197 -14.82 1.01 -12.84
CA LEU A 197 -13.67 0.75 -11.98
C LEU A 197 -12.38 1.28 -12.61
N LEU A 198 -12.18 1.05 -13.91
CA LEU A 198 -10.99 1.51 -14.63
C LEU A 198 -10.86 3.05 -14.66
N ASP A 199 -11.98 3.76 -14.58
CA ASP A 199 -12.08 5.23 -14.49
C ASP A 199 -12.18 5.75 -13.04
N GLY A 200 -12.03 4.86 -12.06
CA GLY A 200 -12.09 5.19 -10.64
C GLY A 200 -10.92 6.05 -10.15
N ALA A 201 -11.08 6.59 -8.95
CA ALA A 201 -10.00 7.28 -8.25
C ALA A 201 -8.91 6.29 -7.80
N GLN A 202 -7.72 6.79 -7.48
CA GLN A 202 -6.64 5.99 -6.87
C GLN A 202 -7.15 5.20 -5.66
N GLY A 203 -6.82 3.90 -5.59
CA GLY A 203 -7.28 2.99 -4.56
C GLY A 203 -8.70 2.44 -4.74
N ALA A 204 -9.46 2.91 -5.73
CA ALA A 204 -10.72 2.27 -6.11
C ALA A 204 -10.45 0.83 -6.57
N HIS A 205 -11.23 -0.13 -6.11
CA HIS A 205 -10.98 -1.54 -6.41
C HIS A 205 -12.28 -2.36 -6.47
N GLY A 206 -12.21 -3.47 -7.18
CA GLY A 206 -13.30 -4.42 -7.36
C GLY A 206 -12.79 -5.77 -7.85
N LEU A 207 -13.70 -6.68 -8.16
CA LEU A 207 -13.35 -8.00 -8.67
C LEU A 207 -13.45 -8.03 -10.20
N LEU A 208 -12.39 -8.52 -10.84
CA LEU A 208 -12.35 -8.95 -12.23
C LEU A 208 -12.45 -10.48 -12.25
N ASN A 209 -13.21 -11.04 -13.20
CA ASN A 209 -13.32 -12.49 -13.36
C ASN A 209 -12.42 -12.95 -14.53
N VAL A 210 -11.42 -13.78 -14.25
CA VAL A 210 -10.49 -14.34 -15.24
C VAL A 210 -10.58 -15.86 -15.16
N GLY A 211 -10.96 -16.52 -16.25
CA GLY A 211 -11.10 -17.98 -16.25
C GLY A 211 -12.10 -18.53 -15.20
N GLY A 212 -13.11 -17.74 -14.79
CA GLY A 212 -14.04 -18.12 -13.73
C GLY A 212 -13.51 -17.92 -12.29
N ARG A 213 -12.32 -17.34 -12.14
CA ARG A 213 -11.66 -17.07 -10.87
C ARG A 213 -11.60 -15.56 -10.58
N PRO A 214 -11.89 -15.13 -9.35
CA PRO A 214 -11.87 -13.72 -8.99
C PRO A 214 -10.45 -13.20 -8.84
N VAL A 215 -10.20 -12.01 -9.37
CA VAL A 215 -8.94 -11.26 -9.24
C VAL A 215 -9.29 -9.90 -8.67
N LEU A 216 -8.68 -9.49 -7.56
CA LEU A 216 -8.87 -8.11 -7.08
C LEU A 216 -8.12 -7.18 -8.04
N LEU A 217 -8.84 -6.25 -8.65
CA LEU A 217 -8.30 -5.20 -9.50
C LEU A 217 -8.42 -3.87 -8.77
N ALA A 218 -7.30 -3.17 -8.60
CA ALA A 218 -7.23 -1.86 -7.95
C ALA A 218 -6.60 -0.81 -8.87
N VAL A 219 -7.15 0.40 -8.85
CA VAL A 219 -6.59 1.57 -9.53
C VAL A 219 -5.35 2.04 -8.78
N GLY A 220 -4.22 2.11 -9.49
CA GLY A 220 -2.92 2.50 -8.97
C GLY A 220 -1.84 1.47 -9.30
N SER A 221 -0.75 1.94 -9.93
CA SER A 221 0.42 1.12 -10.24
C SER A 221 1.46 1.10 -9.12
N GLY A 222 1.42 2.07 -8.19
CA GLY A 222 2.51 2.30 -7.26
C GLY A 222 3.73 2.99 -7.88
N LEU A 223 3.70 3.34 -9.17
CA LEU A 223 4.62 4.23 -9.85
C LEU A 223 3.94 5.58 -10.12
N HIS A 224 4.70 6.53 -10.68
CA HIS A 224 4.16 7.81 -11.15
C HIS A 224 3.35 7.66 -12.46
N HIS A 225 3.43 6.50 -13.11
CA HIS A 225 2.66 6.17 -14.30
C HIS A 225 1.25 5.69 -13.94
N PRO A 226 0.22 6.01 -14.75
CA PRO A 226 -1.11 5.44 -14.57
C PRO A 226 -1.06 3.92 -14.67
N GLY A 227 -1.96 3.23 -13.99
CA GLY A 227 -1.99 1.77 -14.02
C GLY A 227 -2.79 1.16 -12.90
N TYR A 228 -2.61 -0.14 -12.72
CA TYR A 228 -3.48 -0.97 -11.91
C TYR A 228 -2.70 -2.07 -11.20
N THR A 229 -3.12 -2.40 -9.98
CA THR A 229 -2.62 -3.55 -9.22
C THR A 229 -3.64 -4.68 -9.33
N LEU A 230 -3.16 -5.88 -9.68
CA LEU A 230 -3.94 -7.11 -9.72
C LEU A 230 -3.45 -8.04 -8.61
N LEU A 231 -4.38 -8.58 -7.82
CA LEU A 231 -4.08 -9.58 -6.80
C LEU A 231 -4.84 -10.88 -7.14
N PRO A 232 -4.27 -11.70 -8.03
CA PRO A 232 -4.79 -13.02 -8.31
C PRO A 232 -4.39 -14.01 -7.22
N ASP A 233 -5.22 -15.04 -7.03
CA ASP A 233 -4.78 -16.26 -6.35
C ASP A 233 -3.65 -16.92 -7.17
N GLU A 234 -2.78 -17.68 -6.52
CA GLU A 234 -1.57 -18.27 -7.14
C GLU A 234 -1.89 -19.05 -8.43
N GLY A 235 -3.00 -19.79 -8.46
CA GLY A 235 -3.42 -20.56 -9.64
C GLY A 235 -3.86 -19.75 -10.86
N VAL A 236 -4.05 -18.42 -10.75
CA VAL A 236 -4.46 -17.53 -11.86
C VAL A 236 -3.30 -16.66 -12.34
N ALA A 237 -2.24 -16.52 -11.54
CA ALA A 237 -1.19 -15.53 -11.78
C ALA A 237 -0.46 -15.77 -13.11
N GLY A 238 -0.11 -17.03 -13.43
CA GLY A 238 0.52 -17.38 -14.70
C GLY A 238 -0.38 -17.14 -15.91
N GLU A 239 -1.66 -17.54 -15.83
CA GLU A 239 -2.65 -17.30 -16.90
C GLU A 239 -2.78 -15.80 -17.21
N LEU A 240 -2.86 -14.97 -16.17
CA LEU A 240 -2.88 -13.52 -16.32
C LEU A 240 -1.59 -12.99 -16.96
N TRP A 241 -0.44 -13.48 -16.51
CA TRP A 241 0.85 -13.09 -17.06
C TRP A 241 0.93 -13.38 -18.56
N SER A 242 0.72 -14.63 -18.96
CA SER A 242 0.72 -15.06 -20.36
C SER A 242 -0.28 -14.28 -21.19
N THR A 243 -1.53 -14.14 -20.71
CA THR A 243 -2.57 -13.44 -21.47
C THR A 243 -2.24 -11.96 -21.69
N LEU A 244 -1.69 -11.28 -20.68
CA LEU A 244 -1.36 -9.86 -20.78
C LEU A 244 -0.13 -9.63 -21.66
N THR A 245 0.90 -10.48 -21.57
CA THR A 245 2.09 -10.37 -22.41
C THR A 245 1.80 -10.72 -23.87
N GLU A 246 1.00 -11.75 -24.15
CA GLU A 246 0.51 -12.06 -25.50
C GLU A 246 -0.30 -10.93 -26.14
N LYS A 247 -1.01 -10.16 -25.31
CA LYS A 247 -1.76 -8.97 -25.74
C LYS A 247 -0.90 -7.71 -25.89
N GLY A 248 0.40 -7.80 -25.60
CA GLY A 248 1.37 -6.73 -25.84
C GLY A 248 1.84 -5.97 -24.60
N ALA A 249 1.50 -6.39 -23.39
CA ALA A 249 2.14 -5.84 -22.19
C ALA A 249 3.61 -6.28 -22.14
N VAL A 250 4.54 -5.33 -22.04
CA VAL A 250 5.97 -5.65 -21.99
C VAL A 250 6.35 -6.06 -20.55
N PRO A 251 6.96 -7.24 -20.33
CA PRO A 251 7.48 -7.62 -19.01
C PRO A 251 8.48 -6.59 -18.46
N MET A 252 8.34 -6.26 -17.19
CA MET A 252 9.22 -5.29 -16.51
C MET A 252 9.79 -5.91 -15.23
N GLY A 253 11.12 -6.00 -15.17
CA GLY A 253 11.87 -6.48 -14.01
C GLY A 253 12.16 -5.39 -12.98
N GLU A 254 12.73 -5.78 -11.84
CA GLU A 254 13.05 -4.89 -10.71
C GLU A 254 14.02 -3.75 -11.09
N LEU A 255 14.96 -3.97 -12.01
CA LEU A 255 15.91 -2.92 -12.43
C LEU A 255 15.19 -1.75 -13.11
N THR A 256 14.30 -2.05 -14.06
CA THR A 256 13.50 -1.04 -14.75
C THR A 256 12.46 -0.43 -13.80
N TRP A 257 11.85 -1.23 -12.92
CA TRP A 257 10.95 -0.72 -11.89
C TRP A 257 11.64 0.31 -10.98
N GLU A 258 12.84 0.01 -10.48
CA GLU A 258 13.60 0.90 -9.61
C GLU A 258 13.97 2.21 -10.32
N ARG A 259 14.35 2.13 -11.60
CA ARG A 259 14.56 3.31 -12.45
C ARG A 259 13.29 4.18 -12.52
N GLU A 260 12.13 3.60 -12.79
CA GLU A 260 10.86 4.34 -12.85
C GLU A 260 10.42 4.92 -11.50
N ARG A 261 10.72 4.21 -10.41
CA ARG A 261 10.49 4.69 -9.05
C ARG A 261 11.30 5.95 -8.78
N ILE A 262 12.61 5.90 -9.07
CA ILE A 262 13.55 7.02 -8.88
C ILE A 262 13.15 8.22 -9.74
N LEU A 263 12.86 8.00 -11.03
CA LEU A 263 12.43 9.05 -11.95
C LEU A 263 11.09 9.68 -11.51
N GLY A 264 10.20 8.88 -10.91
CA GLY A 264 8.95 9.35 -10.33
C GLY A 264 9.07 10.03 -8.97
N GLY A 265 10.28 10.09 -8.39
CA GLY A 265 10.50 10.66 -7.05
C GLY A 265 9.80 9.90 -5.93
N ARG A 266 9.42 8.63 -6.13
CA ARG A 266 8.72 7.86 -5.10
C ARG A 266 9.72 7.31 -4.08
N PRO A 267 9.67 7.72 -2.80
CA PRO A 267 10.64 7.27 -1.81
C PRO A 267 10.38 5.82 -1.38
N ARG A 268 11.44 5.09 -0.98
CA ARG A 268 11.33 3.73 -0.42
C ARG A 268 12.03 3.58 0.94
N ALA A 269 11.59 2.62 1.75
CA ALA A 269 12.28 2.23 2.97
C ALA A 269 13.74 1.81 2.71
N GLY A 270 14.59 2.12 3.68
CA GLY A 270 16.03 1.85 3.63
C GLY A 270 16.82 2.79 2.70
N ARG A 271 16.14 3.69 1.97
CA ARG A 271 16.78 4.70 1.09
C ARG A 271 16.38 6.11 1.51
N GLU A 272 15.27 6.63 0.97
CA GLU A 272 14.75 7.96 1.29
C GLU A 272 13.90 7.94 2.55
N LEU A 273 13.21 6.83 2.81
CA LEU A 273 12.41 6.66 4.03
C LEU A 273 13.28 6.00 5.10
N THR A 274 13.82 6.85 5.98
CA THR A 274 14.64 6.43 7.13
C THR A 274 14.13 7.10 8.40
N GLU A 275 14.66 6.66 9.54
CA GLU A 275 14.35 7.31 10.82
C GLU A 275 14.89 8.75 10.94
N ALA A 276 15.72 9.21 9.99
CA ALA A 276 16.26 10.56 10.00
C ALA A 276 15.25 11.62 9.54
N HIS A 277 14.23 11.22 8.75
CA HIS A 277 13.33 12.14 8.06
C HIS A 277 11.86 11.87 8.41
N THR A 278 11.06 12.93 8.35
CA THR A 278 9.60 12.82 8.43
C THR A 278 9.02 12.54 7.05
N PRO A 279 7.81 11.96 6.96
CA PRO A 279 7.18 11.73 5.66
C PRO A 279 6.86 13.03 4.89
N LEU A 280 6.72 14.17 5.57
CA LEU A 280 6.54 15.48 4.92
C LEU A 280 7.80 15.95 4.19
N GLU A 281 8.97 15.73 4.80
CA GLU A 281 10.27 16.00 4.19
C GLU A 281 10.51 15.07 2.98
N ALA A 282 9.97 13.85 3.02
CA ALA A 282 9.97 12.90 1.90
C ALA A 282 8.90 13.17 0.83
N GLY A 283 8.16 14.29 0.91
CA GLY A 283 7.16 14.67 -0.09
C GLY A 283 5.82 13.92 -0.02
N LEU A 284 5.57 13.11 1.03
CA LEU A 284 4.39 12.25 1.16
C LEU A 284 3.13 12.96 1.69
N TRP A 285 2.94 14.23 1.32
CA TRP A 285 1.83 15.07 1.78
C TRP A 285 0.45 14.44 1.51
N GLY A 286 0.26 13.84 0.33
CA GLY A 286 -1.00 13.17 -0.04
C GLY A 286 -1.29 11.87 0.72
N CYS A 287 -0.35 11.39 1.54
CA CYS A 287 -0.52 10.17 2.35
C CYS A 287 -0.80 10.49 3.83
N ILE A 288 -1.01 11.77 4.17
CA ILE A 288 -1.22 12.25 5.53
C ILE A 288 -2.51 13.06 5.59
N SER A 289 -3.40 12.66 6.50
CA SER A 289 -4.52 13.50 6.90
C SER A 289 -4.09 14.36 8.08
N LEU A 290 -4.06 15.67 7.87
CA LEU A 290 -3.76 16.65 8.92
C LEU A 290 -4.98 17.00 9.77
N ASP A 291 -6.18 16.69 9.25
CA ASP A 291 -7.46 17.06 9.85
C ASP A 291 -8.16 15.88 10.57
N LYS A 292 -7.55 14.68 10.58
CA LYS A 292 -8.11 13.53 11.30
C LYS A 292 -7.78 13.53 12.80
N GLY A 293 -8.46 12.65 13.53
CA GLY A 293 -8.25 12.43 14.96
C GLY A 293 -6.87 11.90 15.33
N CYS A 294 -6.64 11.66 16.63
CA CYS A 294 -5.34 11.29 17.19
C CYS A 294 -4.72 10.04 16.54
N TYR A 295 -3.46 10.16 16.12
CA TYR A 295 -2.64 9.04 15.67
C TYR A 295 -1.17 9.20 16.14
N ILE A 296 -0.42 8.10 16.11
CA ILE A 296 1.00 8.10 16.53
C ILE A 296 1.81 9.08 15.67
N GLY A 297 2.55 10.00 16.30
CA GLY A 297 3.40 10.98 15.62
C GLY A 297 2.67 12.23 15.08
N GLN A 298 1.35 12.35 15.27
CA GLN A 298 0.58 13.49 14.76
C GLN A 298 1.10 14.84 15.24
N GLU A 299 1.45 14.98 16.52
CA GLU A 299 1.86 16.27 17.10
C GLU A 299 3.05 16.86 16.34
N THR A 300 4.06 16.04 16.04
CA THR A 300 5.24 16.45 15.27
C THR A 300 4.86 16.85 13.84
N LEU A 301 4.04 16.04 13.14
CA LEU A 301 3.63 16.35 11.76
C LEU A 301 2.76 17.61 11.67
N ALA A 302 1.81 17.77 12.58
CA ALA A 302 0.95 18.95 12.65
C ALA A 302 1.77 20.21 12.96
N LYS A 303 2.77 20.11 13.84
CA LYS A 303 3.69 21.22 14.15
C LYS A 303 4.49 21.62 12.91
N VAL A 304 5.10 20.67 12.20
CA VAL A 304 5.86 20.93 10.97
C VAL A 304 4.98 21.57 9.91
N SER A 305 3.78 21.03 9.68
CA SER A 305 2.82 21.59 8.73
C SER A 305 2.40 23.02 9.10
N LYS A 306 2.11 23.29 10.38
CA LYS A 306 1.66 24.61 10.83
C LYS A 306 2.76 25.68 10.78
N LEU A 307 4.01 25.30 11.04
CA LEU A 307 5.15 26.21 10.94
C LEU A 307 5.49 26.53 9.48
N GLY A 308 5.09 25.68 8.52
CA GLY A 308 5.28 25.91 7.09
C GLY A 308 6.74 25.84 6.64
N ALA A 309 7.64 25.34 7.48
CA ALA A 309 9.06 25.22 7.19
C ALA A 309 9.51 23.76 7.40
N LEU A 310 9.93 23.13 6.31
CA LEU A 310 10.64 21.86 6.35
C LEU A 310 12.14 22.14 6.54
N ASN A 311 12.81 21.32 7.35
CA ASN A 311 14.27 21.43 7.49
C ASN A 311 15.00 20.88 6.27
N ARG A 312 14.39 19.89 5.60
CA ARG A 312 14.89 19.21 4.41
C ARG A 312 13.73 18.81 3.50
N GLU A 313 14.03 18.66 2.23
CA GLU A 313 13.10 18.17 1.23
C GLU A 313 13.80 17.13 0.36
N LEU A 314 13.05 16.13 -0.10
CA LEU A 314 13.55 15.17 -1.07
C LEU A 314 13.57 15.79 -2.47
N TRP A 315 14.73 15.75 -3.13
CA TRP A 315 14.94 16.30 -4.47
C TRP A 315 15.48 15.25 -5.43
N GLY A 316 15.00 15.30 -6.68
CA GLY A 316 15.64 14.60 -7.80
C GLY A 316 16.78 15.44 -8.36
N LEU A 317 17.96 14.83 -8.54
CA LEU A 317 19.14 15.48 -9.10
C LEU A 317 19.51 14.84 -10.44
N ARG A 318 19.78 15.68 -11.44
CA ARG A 318 20.44 15.25 -12.69
C ARG A 318 21.94 15.45 -12.54
N LEU A 319 22.69 14.35 -12.52
CA LEU A 319 24.14 14.38 -12.36
C LEU A 319 24.83 14.49 -13.73
N SER A 320 25.96 15.18 -13.78
CA SER A 320 26.80 15.28 -14.98
C SER A 320 27.76 14.08 -15.16
N ALA A 321 27.88 13.25 -14.13
CA ALA A 321 28.71 12.05 -14.10
C ALA A 321 28.04 10.99 -13.21
N PRO A 322 28.35 9.69 -13.41
CA PRO A 322 27.89 8.62 -12.53
C PRO A 322 28.27 8.86 -11.07
N ALA A 323 27.44 8.36 -10.16
CA ALA A 323 27.68 8.41 -8.73
C ALA A 323 27.08 7.18 -8.05
N GLU A 324 27.52 6.92 -6.83
CA GLU A 324 27.01 5.83 -5.99
C GLU A 324 26.04 6.36 -4.95
N ALA A 325 25.06 5.54 -4.55
CA ALA A 325 24.23 5.86 -3.40
C ALA A 325 25.11 6.02 -2.14
N GLY A 326 24.82 7.03 -1.33
CA GLY A 326 25.62 7.48 -0.19
C GLY A 326 26.66 8.55 -0.54
N ALA A 327 26.86 8.88 -1.82
CA ALA A 327 27.78 9.92 -2.21
C ALA A 327 27.35 11.30 -1.63
N PRO A 328 28.27 12.06 -1.01
CA PRO A 328 27.94 13.35 -0.42
C PRO A 328 27.58 14.40 -1.47
N VAL A 329 26.57 15.23 -1.17
CA VAL A 329 26.15 16.38 -1.96
C VAL A 329 26.69 17.65 -1.31
N PHE A 330 27.30 18.54 -2.10
CA PHE A 330 27.89 19.79 -1.64
C PHE A 330 27.24 21.00 -2.32
N GLU A 331 27.09 22.08 -1.56
CA GLU A 331 26.77 23.42 -2.05
C GLU A 331 27.82 24.38 -1.48
N ASP A 332 28.46 25.18 -2.34
CA ASP A 332 29.54 26.12 -1.98
C ASP A 332 30.65 25.51 -1.10
N GLY A 333 31.01 24.24 -1.38
CA GLY A 333 32.05 23.51 -0.64
C GLY A 333 31.61 22.97 0.72
N LYS A 334 30.36 23.17 1.13
CA LYS A 334 29.77 22.62 2.35
C LYS A 334 28.92 21.40 2.01
N LYS A 335 29.12 20.29 2.74
CA LYS A 335 28.24 19.11 2.61
C LYS A 335 26.83 19.48 3.09
N ILE A 336 25.85 19.30 2.21
CA ILE A 336 24.43 19.57 2.49
C ILE A 336 23.63 18.28 2.71
N ASP A 337 23.94 17.20 1.99
CA ASP A 337 23.29 15.90 2.17
C ASP A 337 24.09 14.72 1.56
N GLU A 338 23.44 13.57 1.35
CA GLU A 338 23.93 12.37 0.66
C GLU A 338 22.91 11.88 -0.39
N GLN A 339 23.37 11.23 -1.46
CA GLN A 339 22.49 10.67 -2.50
C GLN A 339 21.82 9.37 -2.03
N ASN A 340 20.50 9.35 -1.89
CA ASN A 340 19.80 8.16 -1.36
C ASN A 340 19.68 7.01 -2.36
N SER A 341 19.30 7.34 -3.61
CA SER A 341 19.15 6.40 -4.72
C SER A 341 19.76 7.01 -5.99
N VAL A 342 20.47 6.19 -6.76
CA VAL A 342 21.10 6.62 -8.02
C VAL A 342 20.78 5.60 -9.09
N GLN A 343 20.49 6.09 -10.29
CA GLN A 343 20.31 5.29 -11.49
C GLN A 343 21.19 5.87 -12.59
N GLU A 344 21.98 5.02 -13.24
CA GLU A 344 22.78 5.45 -14.40
C GLU A 344 21.89 5.68 -15.63
N PRO A 345 22.20 6.69 -16.47
CA PRO A 345 21.53 6.83 -17.75
C PRO A 345 21.93 5.66 -18.66
N THR A 346 20.95 4.93 -19.16
CA THR A 346 21.15 4.03 -20.30
C THR A 346 21.11 4.81 -21.61
N ALA A 347 21.72 4.24 -22.66
CA ALA A 347 22.12 4.89 -23.90
C ALA A 347 21.02 5.67 -24.67
N SER A 348 19.74 5.46 -24.34
CA SER A 348 18.60 6.16 -24.93
C SER A 348 18.30 7.54 -24.32
N HIS A 349 18.93 7.90 -23.19
CA HIS A 349 18.57 9.09 -22.41
C HIS A 349 19.57 10.25 -22.55
N GLN A 350 19.75 10.77 -23.77
CA GLN A 350 20.29 12.12 -23.97
C GLN A 350 19.13 13.11 -24.08
N VAL A 351 18.63 13.60 -22.93
CA VAL A 351 17.73 14.76 -22.92
C VAL A 351 18.59 16.02 -22.99
N PRO A 352 18.33 16.97 -23.91
CA PRO A 352 19.13 18.19 -24.03
C PRO A 352 19.21 18.96 -22.72
N ALA A 353 20.36 19.60 -22.50
CA ALA A 353 20.82 20.17 -21.23
C ALA A 353 20.09 21.45 -20.76
N SER A 354 18.83 21.65 -21.14
CA SER A 354 18.08 22.87 -20.84
C SER A 354 16.75 22.54 -20.19
N GLU A 355 16.75 21.99 -18.99
CA GLU A 355 15.64 22.18 -18.03
C GLU A 355 16.10 21.76 -16.62
N SER A 356 16.00 22.73 -15.72
CA SER A 356 16.42 22.73 -14.32
C SER A 356 15.61 21.76 -13.44
N ALA A 357 16.19 21.39 -12.29
CA ALA A 357 15.61 20.60 -11.21
C ALA A 357 14.07 20.65 -11.16
N SER A 358 13.42 19.52 -11.45
CA SER A 358 11.97 19.41 -11.47
C SER A 358 11.45 18.69 -10.23
N ARG A 359 10.38 19.24 -9.66
CA ARG A 359 9.63 18.69 -8.53
C ARG A 359 8.85 17.45 -8.97
N GLY A 360 9.37 16.25 -8.69
CA GLY A 360 8.63 15.00 -8.91
C GLY A 360 7.59 14.78 -7.80
N LEU A 361 6.40 15.33 -7.96
CA LEU A 361 5.24 14.97 -7.14
C LEU A 361 4.54 13.77 -7.78
N PRO A 362 4.13 12.74 -7.02
CA PRO A 362 3.09 11.84 -7.49
C PRO A 362 1.76 12.61 -7.49
N ASP A 363 1.23 12.89 -8.68
CA ASP A 363 -0.11 13.46 -8.86
C ASP A 363 -1.19 12.45 -8.44
N GLY A 364 -1.78 12.71 -7.28
CA GLY A 364 -3.13 12.31 -6.86
C GLY A 364 -3.72 13.52 -6.10
N PRO A 365 -5.04 13.74 -6.08
CA PRO A 365 -5.60 15.07 -5.84
C PRO A 365 -5.18 15.61 -4.47
N ALA A 366 -4.15 16.45 -4.45
CA ALA A 366 -3.96 17.42 -3.41
C ALA A 366 -5.15 18.36 -3.55
N ALA A 367 -6.11 18.25 -2.63
CA ALA A 367 -6.98 19.38 -2.38
C ALA A 367 -6.06 20.59 -2.16
N ALA A 368 -6.20 21.61 -3.01
CA ALA A 368 -5.53 22.89 -2.80
C ALA A 368 -5.76 23.30 -1.33
N PRO A 369 -4.74 23.83 -0.63
CA PRO A 369 -4.85 24.12 0.79
C PRO A 369 -6.09 24.97 1.03
N PRO A 370 -7.05 24.52 1.88
CA PRO A 370 -8.18 25.37 2.20
C PRO A 370 -7.64 26.66 2.81
N SER A 371 -8.15 27.79 2.35
CA SER A 371 -7.95 29.07 3.04
C SER A 371 -8.65 28.98 4.40
N ILE A 372 -7.94 28.50 5.42
CA ILE A 372 -8.48 28.30 6.76
C ILE A 372 -8.62 29.68 7.41
N LYS A 373 -9.86 30.14 7.54
CA LYS A 373 -10.23 31.17 8.52
C LYS A 373 -10.14 30.54 9.91
N ASN A 374 -9.25 31.09 10.74
CA ASN A 374 -9.05 30.74 12.14
C ASN A 374 -10.37 30.76 12.93
N ALA A 375 -10.83 29.61 13.39
CA ALA A 375 -11.67 29.47 14.58
C ALA A 375 -11.62 28.01 15.07
N GLN A 376 -10.76 27.71 16.05
CA GLN A 376 -10.88 26.47 16.83
C GLN A 376 -11.85 26.75 17.99
N SER A 377 -12.85 25.89 18.19
CA SER A 377 -13.82 26.03 19.28
C SER A 377 -13.22 25.63 20.64
N GLU A 378 -13.65 26.29 21.72
CA GLU A 378 -13.15 26.06 23.09
C GLU A 378 -13.25 24.59 23.53
N GLU A 379 -14.24 23.85 23.03
CA GLU A 379 -14.41 22.42 23.30
C GLU A 379 -13.25 21.56 22.79
N GLN A 380 -12.59 21.95 21.68
CA GLN A 380 -11.42 21.24 21.15
C GLN A 380 -10.17 21.50 22.01
N GLN A 381 -10.04 22.69 22.59
CA GLN A 381 -8.94 23.03 23.50
C GLN A 381 -9.08 22.32 24.85
N GLU A 382 -10.31 22.16 25.34
CA GLU A 382 -10.59 21.46 26.59
C GLU A 382 -10.33 19.95 26.47
N LYS A 383 -10.70 19.33 25.34
CA LYS A 383 -10.39 17.92 25.04
C LYS A 383 -8.88 17.68 24.91
N LEU A 384 -8.14 18.64 24.35
CA LEU A 384 -6.68 18.56 24.22
C LEU A 384 -5.98 18.63 25.60
N ARG A 385 -6.44 19.50 26.50
CA ARG A 385 -5.92 19.58 27.88
C ARG A 385 -6.18 18.30 28.67
N ALA A 386 -7.40 17.77 28.61
CA ALA A 386 -7.74 16.52 29.29
C ALA A 386 -6.91 15.32 28.77
N MET A 387 -6.55 15.31 27.49
CA MET A 387 -5.68 14.30 26.91
C MET A 387 -4.22 14.45 27.38
N GLN A 388 -3.70 15.68 27.46
CA GLN A 388 -2.34 15.95 27.94
C GLN A 388 -2.17 15.58 29.41
N GLU A 389 -3.17 15.85 30.25
CA GLU A 389 -3.17 15.47 31.67
C GLU A 389 -3.14 13.94 31.85
N ARG A 390 -3.88 13.21 31.02
CA ARG A 390 -3.87 11.73 31.03
C ARG A 390 -2.53 11.15 30.60
N LEU A 391 -1.88 11.75 29.60
CA LEU A 391 -0.57 11.31 29.13
C LEU A 391 0.51 11.55 30.19
N GLN A 392 0.47 12.70 30.89
CA GLN A 392 1.40 12.99 31.98
C GLN A 392 1.21 12.06 33.18
N ALA A 393 -0.04 11.78 33.58
CA ALA A 393 -0.34 10.84 34.65
C ALA A 393 0.20 9.43 34.33
N TRP A 394 0.05 8.98 33.08
CA TRP A 394 0.57 7.69 32.63
C TRP A 394 2.10 7.64 32.65
N GLN A 395 2.78 8.69 32.20
CA GLN A 395 4.25 8.79 32.24
C GLN A 395 4.80 8.74 33.67
N GLN A 396 4.14 9.41 34.61
CA GLN A 396 4.49 9.35 36.04
C GLN A 396 4.30 7.94 36.61
N GLN A 397 3.24 7.25 36.21
CA GLN A 397 2.97 5.88 36.64
C GLN A 397 4.02 4.89 36.10
N GLN A 398 4.49 5.08 34.87
CA GLN A 398 5.57 4.29 34.28
C GLN A 398 6.92 4.54 34.97
N GLN A 399 7.25 5.79 35.31
CA GLN A 399 8.45 6.10 36.09
C GLN A 399 8.42 5.48 37.49
N GLN A 400 7.27 5.47 38.15
CA GLN A 400 7.12 4.81 39.46
C GLN A 400 7.27 3.29 39.36
N GLN A 401 6.72 2.66 38.32
CA GLN A 401 6.88 1.22 38.09
C GLN A 401 8.33 0.83 37.79
N GLN A 402 9.04 1.63 37.00
CA GLN A 402 10.48 1.42 36.74
C GLN A 402 11.33 1.61 37.99
N SER A 403 10.99 2.57 38.85
CA SER A 403 11.69 2.80 40.12
C SER A 403 11.49 1.66 41.13
N GLN A 404 10.31 1.03 41.12
CA GLN A 404 10.00 -0.12 41.99
C GLN A 404 10.61 -1.45 41.51
N GLN A 405 10.96 -1.57 40.23
CA GLN A 405 11.68 -2.74 39.69
C GLN A 405 13.20 -2.63 39.85
N ALA A 406 13.71 -1.44 40.17
CA ALA A 406 15.14 -1.16 40.36
C ALA A 406 15.56 -1.14 41.86
N SER A 407 14.62 -1.32 42.79
CA SER A 407 14.84 -1.56 44.22
C SER A 407 14.51 -3.00 44.55
#